data_AF-A0A2K3MC11-F1
#
_entry.id   AF-A0A2K3MC11-F1
#
_cell.length_a   1.000
_cell.length_b   1.000
_cell.length_c   1.000
_cell.angle_alpha   90.00
_cell.angle_beta   90.00
_cell.angle_gamma   90.00
#
_symmetry.space_group_name_H-M   'P 1'
#
loop_
_entity.id
_entity.type
_entity.pdbx_description
1 polymer ?
#
loop_
_entity_poly.entity_id
_entity_poly.type
_entity_poly.pdbx_seq_one_letter_code
_entity_poly.pdbx_strand_id
1 'polypeptide(L)'
;LFGGIQRYLEQFPDGGYFKGKNFVFDHRISVGGSDASTIGTCLMCQCSFDDYSSRCRCTYCRMLVLVCHSCQNESAQYVCELCQKQGKAVGSKQLIENDDSEKSLPDVEFQNLSSDTMLLSQAPRGDGKCTENFQVS
;
A
#
# COMPACT_ATOMS: atom_id res chain seq x y z
N LEU A 1 -5.83 -22.53 24.48
CA LEU A 1 -4.52 -22.07 23.98
C LEU A 1 -3.81 -21.32 25.10
N PHE A 2 -2.77 -21.90 25.68
CA PHE A 2 -1.91 -21.18 26.63
C PHE A 2 -0.79 -20.51 25.83
N GLY A 3 -0.66 -19.18 25.91
CA GLY A 3 0.49 -18.47 25.34
C GLY A 3 0.39 -17.97 23.89
N GLY A 4 -0.77 -18.12 23.22
CA GLY A 4 -1.05 -17.47 21.93
C GLY A 4 -0.27 -18.01 20.72
N ILE A 5 -0.33 -17.28 19.60
CA ILE A 5 0.26 -17.66 18.30
C ILE A 5 1.78 -17.77 18.39
N GLN A 6 2.42 -16.90 19.17
CA GLN A 6 3.88 -16.93 19.34
C GLN A 6 4.37 -18.25 19.94
N ARG A 7 3.73 -18.72 21.03
CA ARG A 7 4.08 -20.01 21.64
C ARG A 7 3.77 -21.19 20.73
N TYR A 8 2.72 -21.07 19.92
CA TYR A 8 2.41 -22.06 18.89
C TYR A 8 3.54 -22.15 17.84
N LEU A 9 3.99 -21.02 17.29
CA LEU A 9 5.08 -20.99 16.29
C LEU A 9 6.45 -21.40 16.86
N GLU A 10 6.69 -21.20 18.16
CA GLU A 10 7.87 -21.73 18.86
C GLU A 10 7.85 -23.28 18.94
N GLN A 11 6.66 -23.88 19.09
CA GLN A 11 6.50 -25.32 19.14
C GLN A 11 6.46 -25.97 17.75
N PHE A 12 5.98 -25.25 16.74
CA PHE A 12 5.90 -25.68 15.34
C PHE A 12 6.67 -24.73 14.43
N PRO A 13 8.02 -24.85 14.36
CA PRO A 13 8.87 -23.92 13.61
C PRO A 13 8.69 -24.04 12.08
N ASP A 14 8.06 -25.09 11.58
CA ASP A 14 7.61 -25.21 10.19
C ASP A 14 6.32 -24.41 9.90
N GLY A 15 5.72 -23.80 10.92
CA GLY A 15 4.47 -23.04 10.85
C GLY A 15 3.24 -23.87 11.19
N GLY A 16 3.33 -25.21 11.22
CA GLY A 16 2.20 -26.09 11.49
C GLY A 16 0.96 -25.77 10.65
N TYR A 17 -0.18 -25.54 11.32
CA TYR A 17 -1.44 -25.13 10.71
C TYR A 17 -1.60 -23.61 10.57
N PHE A 18 -0.66 -22.82 11.10
CA PHE A 18 -0.72 -21.37 10.99
C PHE A 18 -0.35 -20.94 9.58
N LYS A 19 -1.16 -20.07 8.97
CA LYS A 19 -0.94 -19.53 7.62
C LYS A 19 -0.80 -18.02 7.67
N GLY A 20 0.16 -17.50 6.90
CA GLY A 20 0.50 -16.08 6.88
C GLY A 20 1.49 -15.67 7.96
N LYS A 21 1.53 -14.37 8.24
CA LYS A 21 2.46 -13.72 9.18
C LYS A 21 1.76 -13.46 10.51
N ASN A 22 2.49 -13.61 11.62
CA ASN A 22 1.97 -13.23 12.94
C ASN A 22 2.24 -11.73 13.19
N PHE A 23 1.21 -10.89 13.02
CA PHE A 23 1.31 -9.45 13.22
C PHE A 23 1.42 -9.08 14.71
N VAL A 24 2.37 -8.21 15.03
CA VAL A 24 2.64 -7.74 16.39
C VAL A 24 2.52 -6.22 16.48
N PHE A 25 2.03 -5.73 17.63
CA PHE A 25 1.76 -4.32 17.86
C PHE A 25 2.98 -3.54 18.35
N ASP A 26 4.16 -3.81 17.77
CA ASP A 26 5.39 -3.09 18.06
C ASP A 26 6.13 -2.73 16.76
N HIS A 27 7.36 -2.23 16.88
CA HIS A 27 8.15 -1.77 15.74
C HIS A 27 8.42 -2.86 14.70
N ARG A 28 8.35 -4.14 15.07
CA ARG A 28 8.63 -5.28 14.20
C ARG A 28 7.52 -5.52 13.18
N ILE A 29 6.29 -5.05 13.44
CA ILE A 29 5.08 -5.21 12.60
C ILE A 29 4.62 -6.67 12.47
N SER A 30 5.51 -7.61 12.19
CA SER A 30 5.24 -9.04 12.14
C SER A 30 6.44 -9.84 12.62
N VAL A 31 6.18 -11.03 13.16
CA VAL A 31 7.20 -12.01 13.57
C VAL A 31 6.77 -13.39 13.09
N GLY A 32 7.72 -14.26 12.77
CA GLY A 32 7.44 -15.67 12.50
C GLY A 32 6.61 -15.93 11.23
N GLY A 33 6.78 -17.15 10.70
CA GLY A 33 6.16 -17.61 9.46
C GLY A 33 7.23 -18.10 8.49
N SER A 34 7.76 -19.30 8.73
CA SER A 34 8.65 -20.01 7.79
C SER A 34 7.95 -20.26 6.46
N ASP A 35 6.64 -20.47 6.53
CA ASP A 35 5.71 -20.58 5.42
C ASP A 35 5.12 -19.18 5.16
N ALA A 36 5.83 -18.39 4.34
CA ALA A 36 5.45 -17.01 3.99
C ALA A 36 4.29 -16.97 2.98
N SER A 37 3.23 -17.76 3.21
CA SER A 37 2.04 -17.73 2.36
C SER A 37 1.32 -16.39 2.55
N THR A 38 1.43 -15.49 1.57
CA THR A 38 0.69 -14.22 1.60
C THR A 38 -0.82 -14.48 1.59
N ILE A 39 -1.48 -14.18 2.71
CA ILE A 39 -2.94 -14.35 2.87
C ILE A 39 -3.72 -13.04 2.65
N GLY A 40 -3.05 -11.89 2.76
CA GLY A 40 -3.67 -10.59 2.60
C GLY A 40 -3.74 -10.14 1.15
N THR A 41 -4.55 -9.11 0.89
CA THR A 41 -4.63 -8.44 -0.41
C THR A 41 -4.50 -6.93 -0.26
N CYS A 42 -3.99 -6.28 -1.31
CA CYS A 42 -3.95 -4.83 -1.40
C CYS A 42 -5.38 -4.26 -1.48
N LEU A 43 -5.67 -3.25 -0.68
CA LEU A 43 -6.94 -2.52 -0.66
C LEU A 43 -7.32 -1.94 -2.04
N MET A 44 -6.32 -1.52 -2.83
CA MET A 44 -6.54 -0.80 -4.08
C MET A 44 -6.66 -1.73 -5.30
N CYS A 45 -5.71 -2.66 -5.47
CA CYS A 45 -5.62 -3.51 -6.66
C CYS A 45 -5.94 -4.99 -6.40
N GLN A 46 -6.19 -5.38 -5.14
CA GLN A 46 -6.52 -6.74 -4.73
C GLN A 46 -5.45 -7.82 -4.97
N CYS A 47 -4.24 -7.45 -5.41
CA CYS A 47 -3.11 -8.38 -5.47
C CYS A 47 -2.71 -8.88 -4.09
N SER A 48 -2.11 -10.08 -4.03
CA SER A 48 -1.56 -10.64 -2.80
C SER A 48 -0.53 -9.69 -2.17
N PHE A 49 -0.80 -9.28 -0.94
CA PHE A 49 0.07 -8.38 -0.19
C PHE A 49 -0.25 -8.47 1.30
N ASP A 50 0.77 -8.60 2.16
CA ASP A 50 0.60 -8.79 3.60
C ASP A 50 1.66 -8.05 4.43
N ASP A 51 2.22 -6.97 3.89
CA ASP A 51 3.21 -6.14 4.57
C ASP A 51 2.60 -4.81 5.04
N TYR A 52 2.59 -4.59 6.35
CA TYR A 52 2.13 -3.35 6.98
C TYR A 52 3.27 -2.36 7.29
N SER A 53 4.49 -2.58 6.79
CA SER A 53 5.67 -1.75 7.09
C SER A 53 5.51 -0.30 6.64
N SER A 54 4.75 -0.04 5.57
CA SER A 54 4.38 1.31 5.12
C SER A 54 3.44 2.04 6.10
N ARG A 55 2.85 1.32 7.06
CA ARG A 55 1.92 1.83 8.07
C ARG A 55 0.79 2.66 7.47
N CYS A 56 0.33 2.31 6.27
CA CYS A 56 -0.84 2.91 5.64
C CYS A 56 -2.06 2.76 6.56
N ARG A 57 -2.84 3.84 6.69
CA ARG A 57 -3.98 3.89 7.62
C ARG A 57 -5.22 4.40 6.93
N CYS A 58 -6.36 3.86 7.34
CA CYS A 58 -7.66 4.44 7.02
C CYS A 58 -7.72 5.89 7.52
N THR A 59 -8.25 6.77 6.68
CA THR A 59 -8.40 8.20 6.95
C THR A 59 -9.35 8.45 8.13
N TYR A 60 -10.36 7.59 8.30
CA TYR A 60 -11.41 7.78 9.31
C TYR A 60 -11.11 7.07 10.64
N CYS A 61 -10.94 5.75 10.62
CA CYS A 61 -10.77 4.96 11.85
C CYS A 61 -9.31 4.75 12.25
N ARG A 62 -8.35 5.21 11.43
CA ARG A 62 -6.90 5.08 11.66
C ARG A 62 -6.36 3.65 11.78
N MET A 63 -7.20 2.63 11.53
CA MET A 63 -6.76 1.23 11.42
C MET A 63 -5.78 1.07 10.26
N LEU A 64 -4.82 0.17 10.42
CA LEU A 64 -3.89 -0.21 9.36
C LEU A 64 -4.65 -0.83 8.19
N VAL A 65 -4.19 -0.53 6.97
CA VAL A 65 -4.70 -1.11 5.72
C VAL A 65 -3.53 -1.57 4.86
N LEU A 66 -3.74 -2.66 4.11
CA LEU A 66 -2.74 -3.21 3.20
C LEU A 66 -2.75 -2.44 1.88
N VAL A 67 -1.63 -1.83 1.53
CA VAL A 67 -1.45 -1.14 0.25
C VAL A 67 -0.09 -1.55 -0.30
N CYS A 68 -0.09 -2.27 -1.43
CA CYS A 68 1.14 -2.72 -2.06
C CYS A 68 1.98 -1.54 -2.55
N HIS A 69 3.28 -1.76 -2.74
CA HIS A 69 4.25 -0.74 -3.13
C HIS A 69 3.83 0.08 -4.38
N SER A 70 3.20 -0.56 -5.36
CA SER A 70 2.72 0.13 -6.57
C SER A 70 1.47 1.02 -6.35
N CYS A 71 0.70 0.78 -5.28
CA CYS A 71 -0.48 1.58 -4.94
C CYS A 71 -0.22 2.59 -3.81
N GLN A 72 0.99 2.61 -3.25
CA GLN A 72 1.39 3.59 -2.26
C GLN A 72 1.60 4.95 -2.93
N ASN A 73 1.00 6.00 -2.36
CA ASN A 73 1.15 7.38 -2.81
C ASN A 73 1.04 8.31 -1.58
N GLU A 74 1.98 9.24 -1.42
CA GLU A 74 2.06 10.15 -0.27
C GLU A 74 0.82 11.03 -0.08
N SER A 75 0.11 11.34 -1.17
CA SER A 75 -1.10 12.17 -1.17
C SER A 75 -2.40 11.38 -1.13
N ALA A 76 -2.34 10.04 -1.17
CA ALA A 76 -3.52 9.20 -1.21
C ALA A 76 -4.20 9.11 0.16
N GLN A 77 -5.53 9.24 0.15
CA GLN A 77 -6.36 8.93 1.29
C GLN A 77 -6.93 7.52 1.12
N TYR A 78 -6.70 6.67 2.12
CA TYR A 78 -7.22 5.31 2.13
C TYR A 78 -8.48 5.23 2.99
N VAL A 79 -9.44 4.41 2.58
CA VAL A 79 -10.64 4.09 3.35
C VAL A 79 -10.70 2.58 3.48
N CYS A 80 -10.71 2.06 4.70
CA CYS A 80 -10.91 0.63 4.89
C CYS A 80 -12.33 0.22 4.47
N GLU A 81 -12.48 -1.04 4.07
CA GLU A 81 -13.76 -1.66 3.70
C GLU A 81 -14.89 -1.44 4.73
N LEU A 82 -14.56 -1.38 6.02
CA LEU A 82 -15.55 -1.12 7.06
C LEU A 82 -16.06 0.33 7.00
N CYS A 83 -15.18 1.32 6.86
CA CYS A 83 -15.59 2.72 6.74
C CYS A 83 -16.29 3.01 5.42
N GLN A 84 -15.88 2.35 4.34
CA GLN A 84 -16.53 2.48 3.03
C GLN A 84 -17.99 2.00 3.10
N LYS A 85 -18.25 0.84 3.72
CA LYS A 85 -19.61 0.31 3.93
C LYS A 85 -20.50 1.22 4.78
N GLN A 86 -19.90 2.09 5.61
CA GLN A 86 -20.61 3.06 6.44
C GLN A 86 -20.85 4.41 5.73
N GLY A 87 -20.66 4.47 4.41
CA GLY A 87 -20.91 5.68 3.61
C GLY A 87 -19.83 6.76 3.74
N LYS A 88 -18.67 6.45 4.33
CA LYS A 88 -17.54 7.38 4.38
C LYS A 88 -16.70 7.20 3.12
N ALA A 89 -16.93 8.00 2.09
CA ALA A 89 -16.10 8.04 0.89
C ALA A 89 -15.05 9.15 0.98
N VAL A 90 -13.83 8.90 0.48
CA VAL A 90 -12.82 9.95 0.28
C VAL A 90 -13.42 10.97 -0.67
N GLY A 91 -13.48 12.23 -0.21
CA GLY A 91 -14.09 13.30 -0.96
C GLY A 91 -13.43 13.46 -2.33
N SER A 92 -14.22 13.34 -3.38
CA SER A 92 -13.85 13.86 -4.69
C SER A 92 -13.47 15.33 -4.50
N LYS A 93 -12.27 15.73 -4.92
CA LYS A 93 -11.95 17.15 -5.11
C LYS A 93 -12.95 17.68 -6.14
N GLN A 94 -14.01 18.35 -5.70
CA GLN A 94 -14.78 19.19 -6.61
C GLN A 94 -13.86 20.34 -6.99
N LEU A 95 -13.41 20.33 -8.24
CA LEU A 95 -12.88 21.49 -8.93
C LEU A 95 -13.98 22.54 -8.88
N ILE A 96 -13.75 23.62 -8.13
CA ILE A 96 -14.52 24.84 -8.32
C ILE A 96 -13.74 25.62 -9.38
N GLU A 97 -14.22 25.53 -10.62
CA GLU A 97 -13.99 26.57 -11.63
C GLU A 97 -14.62 27.85 -11.10
N ASN A 98 -13.82 28.91 -10.94
CA ASN A 98 -14.32 30.28 -10.96
C ASN A 98 -13.54 31.00 -12.06
N ASP A 99 -14.26 31.22 -13.15
CA ASP A 99 -13.97 32.16 -14.21
C ASP A 99 -14.04 33.60 -13.66
N ASP A 100 -13.02 34.42 -13.93
CA ASP A 100 -13.19 35.83 -14.29
C ASP A 100 -11.83 36.47 -14.71
N SER A 101 -11.70 36.61 -16.03
CA SER A 101 -11.03 37.67 -16.83
C SER A 101 -9.74 38.39 -16.38
N GLU A 102 -8.69 38.14 -17.18
CA GLU A 102 -7.76 39.10 -17.85
C GLU A 102 -7.02 40.20 -17.02
N LYS A 103 -5.68 40.10 -16.93
CA LYS A 103 -4.75 40.95 -17.72
C LYS A 103 -3.24 40.61 -17.58
N SER A 104 -2.59 40.53 -18.74
CA SER A 104 -1.19 40.87 -19.11
C SER A 104 0.04 40.18 -18.49
N LEU A 105 0.81 39.54 -19.38
CA LEU A 105 2.24 39.16 -19.30
C LEU A 105 3.17 40.40 -19.38
N PRO A 106 4.50 40.27 -19.13
CA PRO A 106 5.40 39.81 -20.21
C PRO A 106 6.47 38.77 -19.79
N ASP A 107 6.90 38.07 -20.85
CA ASP A 107 8.08 37.25 -21.15
C ASP A 107 9.27 37.20 -20.19
N VAL A 108 9.84 35.99 -19.98
CA VAL A 108 11.18 35.61 -20.48
C VAL A 108 11.24 34.09 -20.73
N GLU A 109 11.80 33.74 -21.89
CA GLU A 109 11.95 32.40 -22.48
C GLU A 109 12.90 31.42 -21.77
N PHE A 110 12.58 30.16 -22.07
CA PHE A 110 13.27 28.87 -21.88
C PHE A 110 14.77 28.83 -22.15
N GLN A 111 15.47 27.95 -21.42
CA GLN A 111 16.44 27.03 -22.02
C GLN A 111 16.35 25.62 -21.41
N ASN A 112 15.92 24.66 -22.23
CA ASN A 112 16.14 23.22 -22.06
C ASN A 112 17.58 22.89 -22.48
N LEU A 113 18.25 21.96 -21.78
CA LEU A 113 19.12 20.97 -22.44
C LEU A 113 19.39 19.76 -21.52
N SER A 114 19.63 18.63 -22.17
CA SER A 114 19.44 17.24 -21.75
C SER A 114 20.76 16.51 -21.45
N SER A 115 20.63 15.31 -20.82
CA SER A 115 21.49 14.10 -20.97
C SER A 115 22.91 14.17 -20.35
N ASP A 116 23.52 13.18 -19.71
CA ASP A 116 23.34 11.73 -19.51
C ASP A 116 24.17 11.33 -18.26
N THR A 117 23.85 10.23 -17.57
CA THR A 117 24.85 9.22 -17.12
C THR A 117 24.15 7.94 -16.68
N MET A 118 24.66 6.84 -17.23
CA MET A 118 24.22 5.45 -17.11
C MET A 118 24.84 4.71 -15.90
N LEU A 119 23.98 4.01 -15.13
CA LEU A 119 24.04 2.57 -14.78
C LEU A 119 25.11 2.01 -13.79
N LEU A 120 24.64 1.36 -12.70
CA LEU A 120 24.87 -0.05 -12.26
C LEU A 120 24.29 -0.25 -10.84
N SER A 121 23.13 -0.89 -10.64
CA SER A 121 22.81 -2.34 -10.65
C SER A 121 23.22 -3.13 -9.39
N GLN A 122 22.26 -3.39 -8.49
CA GLN A 122 22.17 -4.64 -7.71
C GLN A 122 20.69 -5.07 -7.51
N ALA A 123 20.45 -6.38 -7.62
CA ALA A 123 19.24 -7.09 -8.06
C ALA A 123 18.06 -7.17 -7.05
N PRO A 124 16.84 -7.56 -7.50
CA PRO A 124 15.58 -7.40 -6.76
C PRO A 124 15.24 -8.62 -5.89
N ARG A 125 14.53 -8.37 -4.78
CA ARG A 125 13.84 -9.42 -4.02
C ARG A 125 12.36 -9.43 -4.40
N GLY A 126 12.02 -10.34 -5.31
CA GLY A 126 10.70 -10.98 -5.43
C GLY A 126 9.48 -10.08 -5.38
N ASP A 127 9.27 -9.25 -6.40
CA ASP A 127 7.98 -8.62 -6.64
C ASP A 127 6.97 -9.66 -7.13
N GLY A 128 5.95 -9.92 -6.32
CA GLY A 128 4.73 -10.57 -6.78
C GLY A 128 4.10 -9.67 -7.85
N LYS A 129 4.29 -10.04 -9.13
CA LYS A 129 3.66 -9.34 -10.26
C LYS A 129 2.14 -9.37 -10.08
N CYS A 130 1.57 -8.20 -9.82
CA CYS A 130 0.18 -7.90 -10.13
C CYS A 130 0.00 -8.01 -11.65
N THR A 131 -0.41 -9.16 -12.17
CA THR A 131 -0.91 -9.22 -13.54
C THR A 131 -2.28 -8.55 -13.55
N GLU A 132 -2.39 -7.41 -14.23
CA GLU A 132 -3.64 -6.74 -14.51
C GLU A 132 -4.58 -7.68 -15.27
N ASN A 133 -5.52 -8.31 -14.56
CA ASN A 133 -6.68 -8.94 -15.18
C ASN A 133 -7.92 -8.21 -14.70
N PHE A 134 -8.15 -7.04 -15.28
CA PHE A 134 -9.44 -6.36 -15.22
C PHE A 134 -10.25 -6.84 -16.43
N GLN A 135 -11.07 -7.87 -16.26
CA GLN A 135 -12.16 -8.18 -17.18
C GLN A 135 -13.47 -8.08 -16.42
N VAL A 136 -14.14 -6.93 -16.62
CA VAL A 136 -15.56 -6.75 -16.32
C VAL A 136 -16.34 -7.54 -17.38
N SER A 137 -17.25 -8.40 -16.91
CA SER A 137 -18.34 -9.00 -17.71
C SER A 137 -19.66 -8.49 -17.18
#